data_AF-M6CZY7-F1
#
_entry.id   AF-M6CZY7-F1
#
_cell.length_a   1.000
_cell.length_b   1.000
_cell.length_c   1.000
_cell.angle_alpha   90.00
_cell.angle_beta   90.00
_cell.angle_gamma   90.00
#
_symmetry.space_group_name_H-M   'P 1'
#
loop_
_entity.id
_entity.type
_entity.pdbx_description
1 polymer ?
#
loop_
_entity_poly.entity_id
_entity_poly.type
_entity_poly.pdbx_seq_one_letter_code
_entity_poly.pdbx_strand_id
1 'polypeptide(L)'
;MDGEDIEVLWLGKSVQRNPSQFIIPTLSDVMKRGVDQDKTVVWDFRQLEYMNSSTITPVIKTLEMVKKGLGKVKLIYNKTKKWQDLSFSALRIFETKDGRIQVIGL
;
A
#
# COMPACT_ATOMS: atom_id res chain seq x y z
N MET A 1 -2.37 -11.41 19.11
CA MET A 1 -3.79 -11.18 18.75
C MET A 1 -3.82 -11.56 17.29
N ASP A 2 -3.78 -12.87 17.04
CA ASP A 2 -3.20 -13.42 15.82
C ASP A 2 -4.34 -13.88 14.91
N GLY A 3 -4.99 -12.91 14.28
CA GLY A 3 -5.69 -13.14 13.02
C GLY A 3 -4.71 -12.79 11.91
N GLU A 4 -4.42 -13.74 11.01
CA GLU A 4 -3.47 -13.55 9.91
C GLU A 4 -3.82 -12.29 9.10
N ASP A 5 -2.94 -11.28 9.09
CA ASP A 5 -3.04 -10.10 8.22
C ASP A 5 -3.13 -10.56 6.75
N ILE A 6 -3.81 -9.80 5.89
CA ILE A 6 -3.81 -10.08 4.45
C ILE A 6 -2.59 -9.39 3.83
N GLU A 7 -1.63 -10.15 3.34
CA GLU A 7 -0.43 -9.60 2.71
C GLU A 7 -0.59 -9.43 1.19
N VAL A 8 -0.16 -8.26 0.70
CA VAL A 8 0.01 -7.93 -0.72
C VAL A 8 1.49 -7.66 -0.95
N LEU A 9 2.17 -8.65 -1.54
CA LEU A 9 3.59 -8.56 -1.86
C LEU A 9 3.81 -7.90 -3.22
N TRP A 10 4.59 -6.83 -3.24
CA TRP A 10 5.01 -6.16 -4.47
C TRP A 10 6.42 -6.63 -4.85
N LEU A 11 6.51 -7.35 -5.97
CA LEU A 11 7.72 -8.03 -6.40
C LEU A 11 8.22 -7.47 -7.74
N GLY A 12 9.53 -7.52 -7.98
CA GLY A 12 10.11 -7.21 -9.29
C GLY A 12 9.95 -5.74 -9.70
N LYS A 13 9.54 -5.48 -10.94
CA LYS A 13 9.50 -4.13 -11.52
C LYS A 13 8.10 -3.76 -12.01
N SER A 14 7.65 -2.55 -11.70
CA SER A 14 6.41 -1.98 -12.24
C SER A 14 6.71 -0.85 -13.24
N VAL A 15 6.53 -1.15 -14.53
CA VAL A 15 6.89 -0.27 -15.65
C VAL A 15 5.74 0.04 -16.60
N GLN A 16 4.52 -0.44 -16.29
CA GLN A 16 3.37 -0.32 -17.19
C GLN A 16 2.95 1.15 -17.36
N ARG A 17 2.53 1.52 -18.59
CA ARG A 17 2.05 2.88 -18.91
C ARG A 17 0.72 3.21 -18.24
N ASN A 18 -0.18 2.22 -18.16
CA ASN A 18 -1.47 2.36 -17.48
C ASN A 18 -1.66 1.28 -16.41
N PRO A 19 -0.97 1.37 -15.26
CA PRO A 19 -1.06 0.36 -14.22
C PRO A 19 -2.35 0.46 -13.39
N SER A 20 -3.09 1.58 -13.51
CA SER A 20 -4.34 1.82 -12.77
C SER A 20 -5.43 0.79 -13.07
N GLN A 21 -5.46 0.26 -14.30
CA GLN A 21 -6.43 -0.76 -14.73
C GLN A 21 -6.31 -2.07 -13.94
N PHE A 22 -5.14 -2.34 -13.34
CA PHE A 22 -4.89 -3.54 -12.56
C PHE A 22 -4.75 -3.24 -11.06
N ILE A 23 -3.96 -2.22 -10.70
CA ILE A 23 -3.65 -1.92 -9.29
C ILE A 23 -4.89 -1.52 -8.51
N ILE A 24 -5.71 -0.61 -9.05
CA ILE A 24 -6.89 -0.11 -8.32
C ILE A 24 -7.88 -1.24 -8.01
N PRO A 25 -8.38 -2.02 -8.99
CA PRO A 25 -9.34 -3.07 -8.68
C PRO A 25 -8.74 -4.15 -7.76
N THR A 26 -7.46 -4.50 -7.92
CA THR A 26 -6.78 -5.49 -7.06
C THR A 26 -6.72 -5.00 -5.61
N LEU A 27 -6.22 -3.79 -5.37
CA LEU A 27 -6.12 -3.27 -4.01
C LEU A 27 -7.49 -2.99 -3.40
N SER A 28 -8.46 -2.50 -4.17
CA SER A 28 -9.83 -2.31 -3.70
C SER A 28 -10.48 -3.62 -3.25
N ASP A 29 -10.31 -4.70 -4.01
CA ASP A 29 -10.81 -6.02 -3.66
C ASP A 29 -10.16 -6.55 -2.37
N VAL A 30 -8.84 -6.47 -2.26
CA VAL A 30 -8.13 -6.91 -1.05
C VAL A 30 -8.51 -6.07 0.17
N MET A 31 -8.64 -4.75 0.02
CA MET A 31 -9.09 -3.87 1.11
C MET A 31 -10.52 -4.20 1.54
N LYS A 32 -11.42 -4.53 0.61
CA LYS A 32 -12.77 -4.99 0.93
C LYS A 32 -12.73 -6.28 1.74
N ARG A 33 -11.93 -7.28 1.32
CA ARG A 33 -11.74 -8.53 2.09
C ARG A 33 -11.20 -8.26 3.50
N GLY A 34 -10.27 -7.30 3.63
CA GLY A 34 -9.75 -6.86 4.92
C GLY A 34 -10.85 -6.32 5.84
N VAL A 35 -11.74 -5.46 5.31
CA VAL A 35 -12.90 -4.96 6.05
C VAL A 35 -13.87 -6.09 6.43
N ASP A 36 -14.24 -6.93 5.46
CA ASP A 36 -15.22 -8.01 5.65
C ASP A 36 -14.76 -9.06 6.69
N GLN A 37 -13.44 -9.19 6.89
CA GLN A 37 -12.82 -10.13 7.82
C GLN A 37 -12.25 -9.48 9.10
N ASP A 38 -12.42 -8.16 9.27
CA ASP A 38 -11.77 -7.34 10.31
C ASP A 38 -10.24 -7.56 10.40
N LYS A 39 -9.59 -7.67 9.25
CA LYS A 39 -8.14 -7.86 9.09
C LYS A 39 -7.44 -6.59 8.64
N THR A 40 -6.19 -6.42 9.07
CA THR A 40 -5.30 -5.42 8.48
C THR A 40 -4.74 -5.95 7.18
N VAL A 41 -4.70 -5.10 6.15
CA VAL A 41 -4.01 -5.41 4.89
C VAL A 41 -2.59 -4.85 4.94
N VAL A 42 -1.60 -5.68 4.66
CA VAL A 42 -0.19 -5.26 4.59
C VAL A 42 0.21 -5.12 3.13
N TRP A 43 0.60 -3.93 2.71
CA TRP A 43 1.21 -3.71 1.39
C TRP A 43 2.73 -3.70 1.56
N ASP A 44 3.39 -4.80 1.20
CA ASP A 44 4.83 -4.96 1.37
C ASP A 44 5.57 -4.64 0.06
N PHE A 45 6.29 -3.52 0.07
CA PHE A 45 7.08 -3.00 -1.04
C PHE A 45 8.58 -3.32 -0.92
N ARG A 46 9.04 -4.04 0.11
CA ARG A 46 10.48 -4.27 0.36
C ARG A 46 11.18 -4.99 -0.80
N GLN A 47 10.45 -5.88 -1.47
CA GLN A 47 10.92 -6.67 -2.62
C GLN A 47 10.62 -6.03 -3.98
N LEU A 48 10.01 -4.84 -4.01
CA LEU A 48 9.88 -4.07 -5.23
C LEU A 48 11.26 -3.54 -5.61
N GLU A 49 11.72 -3.86 -6.82
CA GLU A 49 13.02 -3.46 -7.36
C GLU A 49 12.96 -2.09 -8.02
N TYR A 50 11.84 -1.78 -8.66
CA TYR A 50 11.63 -0.52 -9.36
C TYR A 50 10.14 -0.25 -9.57
N MET A 51 9.77 1.03 -9.49
CA MET A 51 8.50 1.53 -10.00
C MET A 51 8.68 2.90 -10.62
N ASN A 52 7.93 3.15 -11.69
CA ASN A 52 7.81 4.48 -12.27
C ASN A 52 6.70 5.30 -11.56
N SER A 53 6.61 6.58 -11.92
CA SER A 53 5.60 7.49 -11.39
C SER A 53 4.16 7.08 -11.73
N SER A 54 3.93 6.41 -12.87
CA SER A 54 2.57 5.93 -13.19
C SER A 54 2.08 4.85 -12.23
N THR A 55 2.99 4.11 -11.58
CA THR A 55 2.65 3.09 -10.59
C THR A 55 2.25 3.66 -9.23
N ILE A 56 2.90 4.74 -8.76
CA ILE A 56 2.56 5.31 -7.44
C ILE A 56 1.16 5.93 -7.43
N THR A 57 0.72 6.50 -8.56
CA THR A 57 -0.56 7.19 -8.66
C THR A 57 -1.78 6.32 -8.24
N PRO A 58 -1.97 5.09 -8.75
CA PRO A 58 -3.07 4.24 -8.28
C PRO A 58 -2.93 3.77 -6.83
N VAL A 59 -1.70 3.64 -6.29
CA VAL A 59 -1.49 3.35 -4.86
C VAL A 59 -2.01 4.51 -4.01
N ILE A 60 -1.65 5.75 -4.36
CA ILE A 60 -2.13 6.98 -3.70
C ILE A 60 -3.66 7.07 -3.77
N LYS A 61 -4.24 6.88 -4.96
CA LYS A 61 -5.71 6.90 -5.12
C LYS A 61 -6.40 5.86 -4.24
N THR A 62 -5.78 4.70 -4.06
CA THR A 62 -6.33 3.67 -3.17
C THR A 62 -6.21 4.07 -1.71
N LEU A 63 -5.10 4.67 -1.26
CA LEU A 63 -4.97 5.21 0.10
C LEU A 63 -6.03 6.28 0.39
N GLU A 64 -6.34 7.16 -0.57
CA GLU A 64 -7.42 8.15 -0.44
C GLU A 64 -8.79 7.49 -0.23
N MET A 65 -9.07 6.39 -0.92
CA MET A 65 -10.29 5.60 -0.72
C MET A 65 -10.32 4.95 0.66
N VAL A 66 -9.21 4.33 1.10
CA VAL A 66 -9.09 3.72 2.43
C VAL A 66 -9.29 4.76 3.53
N LYS A 67 -8.71 5.95 3.37
CA LYS A 67 -8.83 7.06 4.34
C LYS A 67 -10.28 7.47 4.58
N LYS A 68 -11.11 7.44 3.53
CA LYS A 68 -12.56 7.73 3.57
C LYS A 68 -13.41 6.55 4.08
N GLY A 69 -12.88 5.33 4.06
CA GLY A 69 -13.57 4.10 4.47
C GLY A 69 -13.19 3.62 5.86
N LEU A 70 -13.47 2.34 6.14
CA LEU A 70 -13.18 1.67 7.42
C LEU A 70 -11.97 0.72 7.36
N GLY A 71 -11.32 0.59 6.20
CA GLY A 71 -10.19 -0.33 6.00
C GLY A 71 -8.97 0.04 6.85
N LYS A 72 -8.22 -0.99 7.26
CA LYS A 72 -6.93 -0.89 7.95
C LYS A 72 -5.82 -1.35 7.02
N VAL A 73 -4.81 -0.51 6.80
CA VAL A 73 -3.66 -0.79 5.93
C VAL A 73 -2.34 -0.39 6.57
N LYS A 74 -1.36 -1.28 6.44
CA LYS A 74 0.06 -1.00 6.75
C LYS A 74 0.85 -1.04 5.46
N LEU A 75 1.49 0.07 5.10
CA LEU A 75 2.44 0.13 4.00
C LEU A 75 3.84 -0.10 4.56
N ILE A 76 4.53 -1.14 4.10
CA ILE A 76 5.88 -1.48 4.54
C ILE A 76 6.86 -1.28 3.38
N TYR A 77 7.95 -0.56 3.62
CA TYR A 77 9.00 -0.35 2.63
C TYR A 77 10.39 -0.45 3.27
N ASN A 78 11.43 -0.57 2.44
CA ASN A 78 12.82 -0.61 2.90
C ASN A 78 13.39 0.81 2.92
N LYS A 79 13.62 1.37 4.12
CA LYS A 79 14.11 2.76 4.27
C LYS A 79 15.57 2.94 3.86
N THR A 80 16.34 1.85 3.80
CA THR A 80 17.74 1.89 3.36
C THR A 80 17.88 2.02 1.84
N LYS A 81 16.83 1.67 1.07
CA LYS A 81 16.76 1.92 -0.37
C LYS A 81 16.30 3.36 -0.62
N LYS A 82 17.23 4.27 -0.96
CA LYS A 82 16.97 5.71 -1.15
C LYS A 82 15.72 6.02 -1.99
N TRP A 83 15.50 5.30 -3.10
CA TRP A 83 14.35 5.54 -3.95
C TRP A 83 13.03 5.10 -3.29
N GLN A 84 13.04 4.02 -2.51
CA GLN A 84 11.86 3.59 -1.75
C GLN A 84 11.58 4.60 -0.63
N ASP A 85 12.59 5.03 0.10
CA ASP A 85 12.40 6.02 1.16
C ASP A 85 11.87 7.34 0.61
N LEU A 86 12.43 7.85 -0.49
CA LEU A 86 11.92 9.05 -1.16
C LEU A 86 10.45 8.87 -1.61
N SER A 87 10.11 7.71 -2.16
CA SER A 87 8.77 7.45 -2.72
C SER A 87 7.72 7.25 -1.64
N PHE A 88 8.04 6.48 -0.59
CA PHE A 88 7.06 6.01 0.40
C PHE A 88 7.02 6.87 1.66
N SER A 89 8.10 7.53 2.08
CA SER A 89 8.04 8.47 3.21
C SER A 89 7.09 9.64 2.95
N ALA A 90 6.96 10.08 1.69
CA ALA A 90 5.99 11.08 1.28
C ALA A 90 4.53 10.64 1.52
N LEU A 91 4.24 9.33 1.55
CA LEU A 91 2.91 8.81 1.80
C LEU A 91 2.50 8.89 3.28
N ARG A 92 3.40 9.29 4.18
CA ARG A 92 3.07 9.50 5.60
C ARG A 92 1.97 10.54 5.82
N ILE A 93 1.73 11.43 4.85
CA ILE A 93 0.59 12.36 4.87
C ILE A 93 -0.78 11.65 4.90
N PHE A 94 -0.83 10.38 4.52
CA PHE A 94 -2.04 9.55 4.58
C PHE A 94 -2.22 8.86 5.93
N GLU A 95 -1.21 8.85 6.81
CA GLU A 95 -1.32 8.27 8.14
C GLU A 95 -2.50 8.87 8.91
N THR A 96 -3.25 8.01 9.59
CA THR A 96 -4.42 8.42 10.36
C THR A 96 -4.12 8.33 11.86
N LYS A 97 -4.68 9.27 12.64
CA LYS A 97 -4.47 9.33 14.10
C LYS A 97 -4.95 8.05 14.82
N ASP A 98 -5.95 7.38 14.26
CA ASP A 98 -6.52 6.12 14.75
C ASP A 98 -5.71 4.89 14.31
N GLY A 99 -4.63 5.06 13.56
CA GLY A 99 -3.75 3.97 13.11
C GLY A 99 -4.32 3.08 12.01
N ARG A 100 -5.45 3.43 11.39
CA ARG A 100 -5.99 2.71 10.23
C ARG A 100 -5.08 2.76 9.01
N ILE A 101 -4.32 3.84 8.82
CA ILE A 101 -3.29 3.93 7.80
C ILE A 101 -1.95 4.15 8.50
N GLN A 102 -1.01 3.23 8.29
CA GLN A 102 0.36 3.31 8.82
C GLN A 102 1.36 3.17 7.68
N VAL A 103 2.43 3.97 7.71
CA VAL A 103 3.51 3.90 6.71
C VAL A 103 4.83 3.66 7.43
N ILE A 104 5.40 2.47 7.23
CA ILE A 104 6.49 1.92 8.05
C ILE A 104 7.71 1.67 7.17
N GLY A 105 8.77 2.46 7.39
CA GLY A 105 10.09 2.22 6.84
C GLY A 105 10.91 1.29 7.73
N LEU A 106 11.20 0.08 7.25
CA LEU A 106 12.07 -0.91 7.92
C LEU A 106 13.52 -0.75 7.49
#